data_AF-A0A928C865-F1
#
_entry.id   AF-A0A928C865-F1
#
_cell.length_a   1.000
_cell.length_b   1.000
_cell.length_c   1.000
_cell.angle_alpha   90.00
_cell.angle_beta   90.00
_cell.angle_gamma   90.00
#
_symmetry.space_group_name_H-M   'P 1'
#
loop_
_entity.id
_entity.type
_entity.pdbx_description
1 polymer ?
#
loop_
_entity_poly.entity_id
_entity_poly.type
_entity_poly.pdbx_seq_one_letter_code
_entity_poly.pdbx_strand_id
1 'polypeptide(L)'
;MKNIILSILVFCHLFVSAQSVEWITSPQYDYLEPIQYNLVKVKTNGKVGVITNKGRIVVEPVYDSITGFKEGKALIVDNRCKQLIGVIYGATKSMNKIDGYEIDTDFPYFSDGMLAVKNSDGKWGFLNANLDECAGYLSCKNESVLPFSENKTFIKINSKEHAYFDTNGNPMIGNFGKIVDGYSFSNGVALVLLNNLSWAWIDTQGNVTRSIKAPKQKTLPTKNGKTITHCGNVFNFDDQWCLISGNIDNKLEEYEHNIGVDSYTSPQTVMLSVNDDILLYDGKELIPQRFDDIIILDGETVAVGRNGKYGILHIIPNQNFSAEQVTRDIVFYHASNEKVLYNISKPEHLQDKDIIIKLNDSNKNNVAFETVNRDNLIEISFYIEPKDDKLNRNSSEEYHVTVSCDNIKYKEESFTINKLQRKGFSISCTNNTISADSLGFANCDIIVRNNTKTKSKPTHISITYDENKETKVKVFNPGESIKIPVRINAVMSDDYIDKEINISLYEDNYPAIHSKETLTIHRYIPDEINNY
;
A
#
# COMPACT_ATOMS: atom_id res chain seq x y z
N MET A 1 16.24 -19.37 54.82
CA MET A 1 16.71 -19.37 53.42
C MET A 1 15.49 -19.30 52.52
N LYS A 2 15.22 -18.12 51.94
CA LYS A 2 14.11 -17.87 50.99
C LYS A 2 14.65 -18.13 49.58
N ASN A 3 14.17 -19.16 48.91
CA ASN A 3 14.40 -19.32 47.47
C ASN A 3 13.27 -18.58 46.74
N ILE A 4 13.55 -17.34 46.35
CA ILE A 4 12.78 -16.62 45.34
C ILE A 4 13.27 -17.15 43.99
N ILE A 5 12.48 -18.01 43.35
CA ILE A 5 12.67 -18.33 41.94
C ILE A 5 12.13 -17.13 41.15
N LEU A 6 13.05 -16.26 40.76
CA LEU A 6 12.81 -15.21 39.79
C LEU A 6 12.70 -15.88 38.41
N SER A 7 11.48 -16.28 38.02
CA SER A 7 11.23 -16.72 36.65
C SER A 7 11.26 -15.49 35.75
N ILE A 8 12.41 -15.23 35.14
CA ILE A 8 12.53 -14.31 34.02
C ILE A 8 11.84 -15.00 32.83
N LEU A 9 10.53 -14.74 32.69
CA LEU A 9 9.79 -14.98 31.46
C LEU A 9 10.33 -14.00 30.43
N VAL A 10 11.19 -14.49 29.54
CA VAL A 10 11.58 -13.79 28.32
C VAL A 10 10.32 -13.66 27.46
N PHE A 11 9.58 -12.56 27.62
CA PHE A 11 8.49 -12.21 26.74
C PHE A 11 9.10 -11.78 25.40
N CYS A 12 9.15 -12.71 24.45
CA CYS A 12 9.43 -12.37 23.05
C CYS A 12 8.30 -11.44 22.59
N HIS A 13 8.58 -10.14 22.52
CA HIS A 13 7.67 -9.15 21.96
C HIS A 13 7.67 -9.33 20.45
N LEU A 14 6.66 -10.04 19.93
CA LEU A 14 6.36 -10.03 18.50
C LEU A 14 5.82 -8.64 18.14
N PHE A 15 6.73 -7.72 17.83
CA PHE A 15 6.37 -6.47 17.18
C PHE A 15 6.06 -6.77 15.72
N VAL A 16 4.78 -6.70 15.34
CA VAL A 16 4.39 -6.64 13.93
C VAL A 16 4.52 -5.18 13.51
N SER A 17 5.66 -4.82 12.92
CA SER A 17 5.89 -3.48 12.37
C SER A 17 5.61 -3.47 10.87
N ALA A 18 4.65 -2.67 10.44
CA ALA A 18 4.34 -2.43 9.04
C ALA A 18 4.90 -1.07 8.62
N GLN A 19 5.51 -1.00 7.43
CA GLN A 19 6.12 0.24 6.92
C GLN A 19 5.00 1.24 6.56
N SER A 20 5.17 2.51 6.91
CA SER A 20 4.16 3.53 6.61
C SER A 20 4.29 4.11 5.20
N VAL A 21 3.20 4.73 4.77
CA VAL A 21 3.04 5.36 3.46
C VAL A 21 2.30 6.68 3.61
N GLU A 22 2.42 7.55 2.62
CA GLU A 22 1.60 8.75 2.47
C GLU A 22 1.13 8.92 1.02
N TRP A 23 0.02 9.62 0.82
CA TRP A 23 -0.39 10.02 -0.52
C TRP A 23 0.49 11.15 -1.03
N ILE A 24 1.20 10.92 -2.13
CA ILE A 24 1.69 12.00 -2.98
C ILE A 24 0.49 12.62 -3.71
N THR A 25 -0.35 11.76 -4.30
CA THR A 25 -1.61 12.15 -4.91
C THR A 25 -2.67 11.13 -4.54
N SER A 26 -3.78 11.58 -3.93
CA SER A 26 -4.92 10.71 -3.67
C SER A 26 -5.53 10.18 -4.97
N PRO A 27 -6.26 9.05 -4.95
CA PRO A 27 -6.90 8.50 -6.15
C PRO A 27 -7.77 9.52 -6.86
N GLN A 28 -7.36 9.92 -8.07
CA GLN A 28 -8.02 10.96 -8.85
C GLN A 28 -7.91 10.75 -10.37
N TYR A 29 -6.88 10.02 -10.83
CA TYR A 29 -6.63 9.78 -12.25
C TYR A 29 -7.44 8.58 -12.74
N ASP A 30 -8.05 8.68 -13.93
CA ASP A 30 -8.74 7.56 -14.58
C ASP A 30 -7.78 6.47 -15.08
N TYR A 31 -6.56 6.87 -15.42
CA TYR A 31 -5.52 6.00 -15.95
C TYR A 31 -4.15 6.57 -15.63
N LEU A 32 -3.18 5.68 -15.42
CA LEU A 32 -1.82 6.01 -15.08
C LEU A 32 -0.86 5.00 -15.74
N GLU A 33 0.18 5.50 -16.39
CA GLU A 33 1.19 4.69 -17.10
C GLU A 33 2.59 5.28 -16.93
N PRO A 34 3.58 4.52 -16.44
CA PRO A 34 4.98 4.93 -16.47
C PRO A 34 5.46 5.01 -17.92
N ILE A 35 6.00 6.16 -18.34
CA ILE A 35 6.39 6.42 -19.74
C ILE A 35 7.89 6.69 -19.92
N GLN A 36 8.59 7.06 -18.84
CA GLN A 36 10.04 7.24 -18.78
C GLN A 36 10.49 7.25 -17.31
N TYR A 37 11.79 7.14 -17.03
CA TYR A 37 12.34 7.25 -15.69
C TYR A 37 11.81 8.51 -14.96
N ASN A 38 11.11 8.31 -13.84
CA ASN A 38 10.45 9.34 -13.03
C ASN A 38 9.35 10.16 -13.74
N LEU A 39 8.82 9.73 -14.88
CA LEU A 39 7.70 10.36 -15.57
C LEU A 39 6.55 9.38 -15.79
N VAL A 40 5.35 9.89 -15.52
CA VAL A 40 4.12 9.11 -15.52
C VAL A 40 3.08 9.87 -16.35
N LYS A 41 2.54 9.21 -17.37
CA LYS A 41 1.38 9.69 -18.11
C LYS A 41 0.15 9.45 -17.26
N VAL A 42 -0.68 10.48 -17.14
CA VAL A 42 -1.93 10.41 -16.39
C VAL A 42 -3.09 10.85 -17.26
N LYS A 43 -4.27 10.29 -16.99
CA LYS A 43 -5.51 10.67 -17.66
C LYS A 43 -6.55 11.07 -16.63
N THR A 44 -7.25 12.18 -16.88
CA THR A 44 -8.39 12.63 -16.07
C THR A 44 -9.47 13.19 -17.00
N ASN A 45 -10.71 12.72 -16.85
CA ASN A 45 -11.87 13.15 -17.63
C ASN A 45 -11.63 13.10 -19.15
N GLY A 46 -10.95 12.05 -19.62
CA GLY A 46 -10.64 11.86 -21.04
C GLY A 46 -9.39 12.60 -21.54
N LYS A 47 -8.82 13.51 -20.75
CA LYS A 47 -7.64 14.31 -21.12
C LYS A 47 -6.36 13.74 -20.52
N VAL A 48 -5.25 13.86 -21.24
CA VAL A 48 -3.94 13.33 -20.86
C VAL A 48 -2.98 14.42 -20.45
N GLY A 49 -2.16 14.11 -19.45
CA GLY A 49 -1.09 14.94 -18.92
C GLY A 49 0.10 14.08 -18.51
N VAL A 50 1.13 14.73 -17.98
CA VAL A 50 2.35 14.07 -17.49
C VAL A 50 2.72 14.65 -16.15
N ILE A 51 2.99 13.78 -15.19
CA ILE A 51 3.49 14.14 -13.87
C ILE A 51 4.81 13.41 -13.63
N THR A 52 5.55 13.86 -12.63
CA THR A 52 6.63 13.07 -12.08
C THR A 52 6.06 11.96 -11.18
N ASN A 53 6.83 10.91 -10.92
CA ASN A 53 6.49 9.91 -9.90
C ASN A 53 6.43 10.47 -8.47
N LYS A 54 6.90 11.70 -8.24
CA LYS A 54 6.72 12.48 -7.01
C LYS A 54 5.55 13.48 -7.12
N GLY A 55 4.64 13.28 -8.07
CA GLY A 55 3.39 14.03 -8.22
C GLY A 55 3.50 15.45 -8.77
N ARG A 56 4.71 15.91 -9.12
CA ARG A 56 4.88 17.25 -9.72
C ARG A 56 4.32 17.25 -11.12
N ILE A 57 3.40 18.16 -11.41
CA ILE A 57 2.84 18.31 -12.74
C ILE A 57 3.90 18.84 -13.71
N VAL A 58 4.17 18.10 -14.78
CA VAL A 58 4.99 18.54 -15.91
C VAL A 58 4.10 19.10 -17.00
N VAL A 59 2.97 18.42 -17.24
CA VAL A 59 1.92 18.79 -18.19
C VAL A 59 0.57 18.50 -17.55
N GLU A 60 -0.27 19.54 -17.42
CA GLU A 60 -1.64 19.40 -16.92
C GLU A 60 -2.46 18.43 -17.81
N PRO A 61 -3.37 17.61 -17.25
CA PRO A 61 -4.22 16.72 -18.01
C PRO A 61 -5.33 17.47 -18.74
N VAL A 62 -4.96 18.23 -19.76
CA VAL A 62 -5.87 19.05 -20.58
C VAL A 62 -5.78 18.76 -22.08
N TYR A 63 -4.81 17.93 -22.49
CA TYR A 63 -4.56 17.62 -23.90
C TYR A 63 -5.26 16.33 -24.31
N ASP A 64 -5.49 16.17 -25.62
CA ASP A 64 -6.16 14.97 -26.14
C ASP A 64 -5.19 13.80 -26.29
N SER A 65 -3.95 14.08 -26.69
CA SER A 65 -2.95 13.04 -26.94
C SER A 65 -1.52 13.51 -26.65
N ILE A 66 -0.73 12.58 -26.13
CA ILE A 66 0.71 12.71 -25.90
C ILE A 66 1.33 11.41 -26.43
N THR A 67 2.29 11.52 -27.35
CA THR A 67 2.96 10.36 -27.96
C THR A 67 3.89 9.65 -26.96
N GLY A 68 4.38 8.47 -27.33
CA GLY A 68 5.44 7.79 -26.55
C GLY A 68 6.75 8.58 -26.58
N PHE A 69 7.57 8.39 -25.56
CA PHE A 69 8.90 9.00 -25.52
C PHE A 69 9.85 8.29 -26.50
N LYS A 70 10.51 9.08 -27.35
CA LYS A 70 11.62 8.64 -28.22
C LYS A 70 12.74 9.68 -28.13
N GLU A 71 13.99 9.22 -27.96
CA GLU A 71 15.15 10.08 -27.67
C GLU A 71 14.91 11.03 -26.48
N GLY A 72 14.20 10.54 -25.47
CA GLY A 72 13.82 11.29 -24.28
C GLY A 72 12.87 12.47 -24.52
N LYS A 73 12.13 12.48 -25.63
CA LYS A 73 11.13 13.52 -25.95
C LYS A 73 9.79 12.89 -26.33
N ALA A 74 8.69 13.57 -26.01
CA ALA A 74 7.35 13.19 -26.44
C ALA A 74 6.62 14.40 -27.03
N LEU A 75 5.69 14.16 -27.96
CA LEU A 75 4.93 15.21 -28.65
C LEU A 75 3.54 15.34 -28.02
N ILE A 76 3.07 16.57 -27.92
CA ILE A 76 1.69 16.90 -27.57
C ILE A 76 0.99 17.27 -28.86
N VAL A 77 -0.10 16.55 -29.16
CA VAL A 77 -0.78 16.68 -30.44
C VAL A 77 -2.29 16.82 -30.27
N ASP A 78 -2.95 17.34 -31.30
CA ASP A 78 -4.41 17.35 -31.34
C ASP A 78 -4.98 15.92 -31.34
N ASN A 79 -6.29 15.81 -31.13
CA ASN A 79 -7.01 14.53 -31.11
C ASN A 79 -6.86 13.69 -32.39
N ARG A 80 -6.46 14.29 -33.52
CA ARG A 80 -6.22 13.62 -34.80
C ARG A 80 -4.75 13.24 -35.00
N CYS A 81 -3.89 13.52 -34.02
CA CYS A 81 -2.45 13.33 -34.09
C CYS A 81 -1.78 14.06 -35.28
N LYS A 82 -2.32 15.23 -35.65
CA LYS A 82 -1.82 16.02 -36.78
C LYS A 82 -1.17 17.30 -36.35
N GLN A 83 -1.84 18.10 -35.52
CA GLN A 83 -1.29 19.39 -35.11
C GLN A 83 -0.32 19.21 -33.96
N LEU A 84 0.88 19.76 -34.09
CA LEU A 84 1.86 19.86 -33.00
C LEU A 84 1.46 21.01 -32.08
N ILE A 85 1.30 20.73 -30.80
CA ILE A 85 0.97 21.71 -29.75
C ILE A 85 2.20 22.00 -28.87
N GLY A 86 3.10 21.03 -28.76
CA GLY A 86 4.29 21.16 -27.93
C GLY A 86 5.11 19.89 -27.81
N VAL A 87 6.23 19.99 -27.10
CA VAL A 87 7.16 18.89 -26.84
C VAL A 87 7.45 18.82 -25.36
N ILE A 88 7.47 17.60 -24.84
CA ILE A 88 7.85 17.28 -23.47
C ILE A 88 9.28 16.74 -23.49
N TYR A 89 10.13 17.28 -22.63
CA TYR A 89 11.52 16.89 -22.49
C TYR A 89 11.68 16.05 -21.23
N GLY A 90 12.01 14.78 -21.41
CA GLY A 90 12.14 13.79 -20.36
C GLY A 90 13.19 14.13 -19.32
N ALA A 91 14.39 14.44 -19.80
CA ALA A 91 15.56 14.73 -18.96
C ALA A 91 15.35 15.94 -18.05
N THR A 92 14.76 17.02 -18.57
CA THR A 92 14.51 18.26 -17.83
C THR A 92 13.14 18.26 -17.14
N LYS A 93 12.28 17.29 -17.46
CA LYS A 93 10.90 17.17 -16.95
C LYS A 93 10.15 18.49 -17.16
N SER A 94 10.20 19.01 -18.39
CA SER A 94 9.63 20.30 -18.79
C SER A 94 8.88 20.17 -20.12
N MET A 95 8.11 21.19 -20.50
CA MET A 95 7.42 21.26 -21.78
C MET A 95 7.68 22.62 -22.46
N ASN A 96 7.76 22.62 -23.79
CA ASN A 96 7.67 23.83 -24.60
C ASN A 96 6.45 23.72 -25.53
N LYS A 97 5.76 24.84 -25.74
CA LYS A 97 4.64 24.91 -26.68
C LYS A 97 5.10 25.48 -28.03
N ILE A 98 4.44 25.04 -29.08
CA ILE A 98 4.60 25.57 -30.43
C ILE A 98 3.28 25.39 -31.18
N ASP A 99 2.99 26.30 -32.10
CA ASP A 99 1.80 26.27 -32.95
C ASP A 99 2.21 26.46 -34.42
N GLY A 100 1.31 26.16 -35.35
CA GLY A 100 1.52 26.41 -36.78
C GLY A 100 2.26 25.31 -37.54
N TYR A 101 2.47 24.15 -36.89
CA TYR A 101 3.11 22.98 -37.48
C TYR A 101 2.22 21.74 -37.34
N GLU A 102 2.11 20.97 -38.42
CA GLU A 102 1.59 19.61 -38.43
C GLU A 102 2.75 18.62 -38.36
N ILE A 103 2.58 17.49 -37.67
CA ILE A 103 3.56 16.40 -37.67
C ILE A 103 3.28 15.44 -38.83
N ASP A 104 4.31 14.68 -39.23
CA ASP A 104 4.09 13.48 -40.03
C ASP A 104 3.53 12.37 -39.14
N THR A 105 2.34 11.86 -39.48
CA THR A 105 1.72 10.74 -38.75
C THR A 105 2.46 9.42 -38.95
N ASP A 106 3.26 9.29 -40.01
CA ASP A 106 4.11 8.12 -40.25
C ASP A 106 5.39 8.19 -39.39
N PHE A 107 5.83 9.40 -39.03
CA PHE A 107 7.04 9.63 -38.21
C PHE A 107 6.79 10.63 -37.06
N PRO A 108 5.88 10.35 -36.13
CA PRO A 108 5.45 11.30 -35.10
C PRO A 108 6.44 11.35 -33.90
N TYR A 109 7.74 11.50 -34.18
CA TYR A 109 8.81 11.42 -33.19
C TYR A 109 10.09 12.12 -33.64
N PHE A 110 10.97 12.43 -32.68
CA PHE A 110 12.34 12.87 -32.95
C PHE A 110 13.21 11.68 -33.39
N SER A 111 14.07 11.93 -34.37
CA SER A 111 15.09 11.00 -34.87
C SER A 111 16.35 11.80 -35.16
N ASP A 112 17.49 11.40 -34.60
CA ASP A 112 18.76 12.14 -34.54
C ASP A 112 18.57 13.61 -34.13
N GLY A 113 17.70 13.86 -33.14
CA GLY A 113 17.43 15.19 -32.61
C GLY A 113 16.56 16.10 -33.49
N MET A 114 16.01 15.59 -34.60
CA MET A 114 15.16 16.33 -35.54
C MET A 114 13.74 15.75 -35.61
N LEU A 115 12.73 16.61 -35.75
CA LEU A 115 11.32 16.24 -35.93
C LEU A 115 10.82 16.74 -37.28
N ALA A 116 10.29 15.84 -38.11
CA ALA A 116 9.65 16.19 -39.37
C ALA A 116 8.32 16.92 -39.12
N VAL A 117 8.16 18.10 -39.72
CA VAL A 117 6.94 18.92 -39.59
C VAL A 117 6.55 19.56 -40.91
N LYS A 118 5.26 19.88 -41.04
CA LYS A 118 4.70 20.67 -42.13
C LYS A 118 4.23 22.01 -41.58
N ASN A 119 4.76 23.10 -42.11
CA ASN A 119 4.36 24.44 -41.67
C ASN A 119 3.01 24.88 -42.27
N SER A 120 2.52 26.05 -41.86
CA SER A 120 1.27 26.64 -42.34
C SER A 120 1.19 26.92 -43.85
N ASP A 121 2.32 27.10 -44.53
CA ASP A 121 2.41 27.22 -46.00
C ASP A 121 2.30 25.86 -46.73
N GLY A 122 2.22 24.79 -45.95
CA GLY A 122 2.18 23.42 -46.39
C GLY A 122 3.52 22.85 -46.83
N LYS A 123 4.65 23.48 -46.49
CA LYS A 123 6.00 22.98 -46.79
C LYS A 123 6.47 22.06 -45.68
N TRP A 124 7.05 20.92 -46.05
CA TRP A 124 7.71 20.02 -45.10
C TRP A 124 9.11 20.52 -44.75
N GLY A 125 9.54 20.29 -43.52
CA GLY A 125 10.88 20.61 -43.01
C GLY A 125 11.11 19.93 -41.67
N PHE A 126 12.08 20.43 -40.89
CA PHE A 126 12.39 19.87 -39.58
C PHE A 126 12.52 20.93 -38.50
N LEU A 127 12.08 20.58 -37.29
CA LEU A 127 12.39 21.29 -36.06
C LEU A 127 13.51 20.57 -35.32
N ASN A 128 14.44 21.33 -34.76
CA ASN A 128 15.42 20.79 -33.82
C ASN A 128 14.80 20.56 -32.43
N ALA A 129 15.59 20.02 -31.50
CA ALA A 129 15.14 19.80 -30.12
C ALA A 129 14.68 21.08 -29.40
N ASN A 130 15.16 22.27 -29.76
CA ASN A 130 14.73 23.54 -29.17
C ASN A 130 13.47 24.11 -29.85
N LEU A 131 12.91 23.40 -30.83
CA LEU A 131 11.81 23.84 -31.70
C LEU A 131 12.19 24.99 -32.63
N ASP A 132 13.48 25.19 -32.90
CA ASP A 132 13.91 26.10 -33.95
C ASP A 132 13.69 25.44 -35.31
N GLU A 133 13.15 26.22 -36.24
CA GLU A 133 13.02 25.79 -37.63
C GLU A 133 14.38 25.75 -38.30
N CYS A 134 14.74 24.58 -38.82
CA CYS A 134 15.92 24.44 -39.64
C CYS A 134 15.56 24.75 -41.10
N ALA A 135 15.56 26.06 -41.44
CA ALA A 135 15.09 26.60 -42.71
C ALA A 135 15.70 25.97 -43.97
N GLY A 136 16.90 25.35 -43.86
CA GLY A 136 17.55 24.62 -44.95
C GLY A 136 16.78 23.39 -45.47
N TYR A 137 15.72 22.96 -44.76
CA TYR A 137 14.96 21.76 -45.11
C TYR A 137 13.54 22.01 -45.62
N LEU A 138 13.11 23.26 -45.72
CA LEU A 138 11.76 23.57 -46.21
C LEU A 138 11.63 23.17 -47.68
N SER A 139 11.00 22.03 -47.95
CA SER A 139 10.88 21.49 -49.29
C SER A 139 9.59 20.73 -49.55
N CYS A 140 9.08 20.97 -50.78
CA CYS A 140 7.88 20.45 -51.42
C CYS A 140 6.57 20.57 -50.60
N LYS A 141 5.47 20.90 -51.30
CA LYS A 141 4.14 21.06 -50.65
C LYS A 141 3.41 19.73 -50.39
N ASN A 142 3.87 18.66 -51.04
CA ASN A 142 3.01 17.50 -51.34
C ASN A 142 3.56 16.14 -50.90
N GLU A 143 4.84 15.98 -50.57
CA GLU A 143 5.41 14.70 -50.11
C GLU A 143 6.06 14.90 -48.75
N SER A 144 5.81 14.00 -47.80
CA SER A 144 6.47 14.05 -46.50
C SER A 144 7.96 13.72 -46.61
N VAL A 145 8.73 14.15 -45.62
CA VAL A 145 10.18 13.93 -45.55
C VAL A 145 10.48 12.69 -44.70
N LEU A 146 11.53 11.95 -45.06
CA LEU A 146 11.98 10.83 -44.24
C LEU A 146 12.57 11.35 -42.92
N PRO A 147 12.42 10.60 -41.81
CA PRO A 147 13.09 10.97 -40.56
C PRO A 147 14.61 10.94 -40.76
N PHE A 148 15.35 11.68 -39.93
CA PHE A 148 16.79 11.53 -39.90
C PHE A 148 17.19 10.14 -39.42
N SER A 149 18.21 9.57 -40.05
CA SER A 149 18.87 8.35 -39.62
C SER A 149 20.37 8.49 -39.88
N GLU A 150 21.18 8.16 -38.88
CA GLU A 150 22.64 8.36 -38.88
C GLU A 150 23.06 9.80 -39.24
N ASN A 151 22.31 10.78 -38.72
CA ASN A 151 22.46 12.22 -38.95
C ASN A 151 22.27 12.65 -40.41
N LYS A 152 21.58 11.83 -41.23
CA LYS A 152 21.24 12.14 -42.62
C LYS A 152 19.75 11.95 -42.90
N THR A 153 19.20 12.76 -43.78
CA THR A 153 17.85 12.54 -44.32
C THR A 153 17.81 12.80 -45.82
N PHE A 154 16.95 12.07 -46.53
CA PHE A 154 16.69 12.31 -47.95
C PHE A 154 15.53 13.28 -48.12
N ILE A 155 15.74 14.35 -48.88
CA ILE A 155 14.74 15.38 -49.13
C ILE A 155 14.51 15.51 -50.63
N LYS A 156 13.24 15.47 -51.03
CA LYS A 156 12.80 15.79 -52.40
C LYS A 156 12.43 17.26 -52.48
N ILE A 157 13.30 18.06 -53.09
CA ILE A 157 13.13 19.52 -53.14
C ILE A 157 12.08 19.91 -54.18
N ASN A 158 12.20 19.34 -55.38
CA ASN A 158 11.27 19.50 -56.48
C ASN A 158 11.38 18.29 -57.42
N SER A 159 10.57 18.26 -58.49
CA SER A 159 10.54 17.17 -59.49
C SER A 159 11.90 16.79 -60.12
N LYS A 160 12.95 17.58 -59.90
CA LYS A 160 14.27 17.43 -60.50
C LYS A 160 15.43 17.56 -59.51
N GLU A 161 15.23 17.83 -58.23
CA GLU A 161 16.34 18.07 -57.30
C GLU A 161 16.06 17.34 -56.00
N HIS A 162 16.80 16.26 -55.76
CA HIS A 162 16.73 15.47 -54.54
C HIS A 162 18.15 15.29 -54.01
N ALA A 163 18.32 15.39 -52.71
CA ALA A 163 19.62 15.24 -52.07
C ALA A 163 19.47 14.70 -50.64
N TYR A 164 20.55 14.16 -50.12
CA TYR A 164 20.66 13.94 -48.69
C TYR A 164 21.17 15.20 -48.01
N PHE A 165 20.71 15.45 -46.80
CA PHE A 165 21.17 16.56 -45.98
C PHE A 165 21.65 16.06 -44.63
N ASP A 166 22.68 16.71 -44.08
CA ASP A 166 23.06 16.53 -42.67
C ASP A 166 22.11 17.28 -41.72
N THR A 167 22.27 17.11 -40.41
CA THR A 167 21.49 17.78 -39.35
C THR A 167 21.75 19.29 -39.21
N ASN A 168 22.69 19.86 -39.97
CA ASN A 168 22.93 21.30 -40.04
C ASN A 168 22.32 21.95 -41.29
N GLY A 169 21.75 21.16 -42.19
CA GLY A 169 21.14 21.63 -43.44
C GLY A 169 22.08 21.64 -44.62
N ASN A 170 23.27 21.04 -44.49
CA ASN A 170 24.23 20.97 -45.58
C ASN A 170 23.87 19.81 -46.52
N PRO A 171 23.74 20.04 -47.84
CA PRO A 171 23.54 18.97 -48.78
C PRO A 171 24.80 18.09 -48.84
N MET A 172 24.59 16.78 -48.88
CA MET A 172 25.62 15.79 -49.10
C MET A 172 26.03 15.79 -50.56
N ILE A 173 27.32 16.00 -50.81
CA ILE A 173 27.92 15.96 -52.14
C ILE A 173 28.68 14.64 -52.25
N GLY A 174 28.19 13.76 -53.12
CA GLY A 174 28.81 12.47 -53.37
C GLY A 174 29.25 12.27 -54.82
N ASN A 175 29.92 11.16 -55.10
CA ASN A 175 30.34 10.77 -56.45
C ASN A 175 29.27 9.99 -57.23
N PHE A 176 28.02 10.00 -56.74
CA PHE A 176 26.87 9.41 -57.40
C PHE A 176 26.27 10.35 -58.46
N GLY A 177 25.61 9.76 -59.47
CA GLY A 177 24.78 10.51 -60.41
C GLY A 177 23.54 11.11 -59.73
N LYS A 178 22.76 11.87 -60.47
CA LYS A 178 21.53 12.49 -59.94
C LYS A 178 20.57 11.44 -59.34
N ILE A 179 20.17 11.64 -58.08
CA ILE A 179 19.26 10.75 -57.35
C ILE A 179 17.81 11.03 -57.77
N VAL A 180 17.06 9.96 -58.08
CA VAL A 180 15.62 9.94 -58.36
C VAL A 180 14.83 9.61 -57.10
N ASP A 181 15.31 8.65 -56.29
CA ASP A 181 14.69 8.30 -55.01
C ASP A 181 15.75 7.81 -54.03
N GLY A 182 15.53 7.99 -52.74
CA GLY A 182 16.49 7.66 -51.69
C GLY A 182 15.78 7.18 -50.42
N TYR A 183 16.46 6.31 -49.69
CA TYR A 183 15.96 5.69 -48.46
C TYR A 183 16.89 5.99 -47.28
N SER A 184 16.46 5.67 -46.06
CA SER A 184 17.19 6.05 -44.84
C SER A 184 18.51 5.28 -44.71
N PHE A 185 19.50 5.94 -44.09
CA PHE A 185 20.78 5.32 -43.76
C PHE A 185 20.62 4.30 -42.63
N SER A 186 21.33 3.18 -42.73
CA SER A 186 21.48 2.20 -41.65
C SER A 186 22.81 1.46 -41.82
N ASN A 187 23.58 1.35 -40.75
CA ASN A 187 24.96 0.85 -40.70
C ASN A 187 25.89 1.50 -41.73
N GLY A 188 25.81 2.83 -41.84
CA GLY A 188 26.68 3.62 -42.68
C GLY A 188 26.35 3.61 -44.17
N VAL A 189 25.25 2.96 -44.59
CA VAL A 189 24.84 2.87 -46.00
C VAL A 189 23.36 3.21 -46.23
N ALA A 190 23.06 3.80 -47.37
CA ALA A 190 21.70 4.02 -47.85
C ALA A 190 21.54 3.51 -49.29
N LEU A 191 20.35 3.00 -49.61
CA LEU A 191 19.99 2.63 -50.98
C LEU A 191 19.42 3.85 -51.71
N VAL A 192 19.84 4.05 -52.96
CA VAL A 192 19.35 5.12 -53.83
C VAL A 192 19.06 4.60 -55.24
N LEU A 193 18.06 5.21 -55.88
CA LEU A 193 17.77 5.07 -57.30
C LEU A 193 18.35 6.26 -58.05
N LEU A 194 19.18 6.01 -59.06
CA LEU A 194 19.81 7.05 -59.88
C LEU A 194 18.98 7.37 -61.13
N ASN A 195 19.28 8.49 -61.79
CA ASN A 195 18.58 9.00 -62.98
C ASN A 195 18.60 8.07 -64.21
N ASN A 196 19.58 7.18 -64.30
CA ASN A 196 19.67 6.12 -65.29
C ASN A 196 18.84 4.88 -64.91
N LEU A 197 18.09 4.93 -63.81
CA LEU A 197 17.32 3.83 -63.20
C LEU A 197 18.18 2.68 -62.65
N SER A 198 19.47 2.93 -62.37
CA SER A 198 20.31 1.98 -61.62
C SER A 198 20.15 2.17 -60.11
N TRP A 199 20.23 1.07 -59.37
CA TRP A 199 20.29 1.09 -57.90
C TRP A 199 21.73 1.24 -57.43
N ALA A 200 21.96 2.00 -56.37
CA ALA A 200 23.28 2.15 -55.75
C ALA A 200 23.19 2.19 -54.23
N TRP A 201 24.19 1.64 -53.56
CA TRP A 201 24.44 1.86 -52.14
C TRP A 201 25.45 2.97 -52.01
N ILE A 202 25.12 3.96 -51.19
CA ILE A 202 26.00 5.09 -50.89
C ILE A 202 26.39 5.06 -49.42
N ASP A 203 27.65 5.37 -49.12
CA ASP A 203 28.09 5.57 -47.74
C ASP A 203 27.72 6.97 -47.21
N THR A 204 27.98 7.22 -45.93
CA THR A 204 27.68 8.50 -45.26
C THR A 204 28.49 9.70 -45.78
N GLN A 205 29.56 9.45 -46.54
CA GLN A 205 30.33 10.47 -47.26
C GLN A 205 29.81 10.69 -48.69
N GLY A 206 28.84 9.89 -49.15
CA GLY A 206 28.27 9.95 -50.48
C GLY A 206 29.08 9.22 -51.55
N ASN A 207 29.94 8.28 -51.18
CA ASN A 207 30.59 7.41 -52.15
C ASN A 207 29.70 6.22 -52.50
N VAL A 208 29.62 5.88 -53.79
CA VAL A 208 28.96 4.63 -54.21
C VAL A 208 29.83 3.43 -53.81
N THR A 209 29.34 2.61 -52.89
CA THR A 209 30.02 1.39 -52.43
C THR A 209 29.67 0.18 -53.29
N ARG A 210 28.45 0.14 -53.82
CA ARG A 210 27.92 -0.93 -54.68
C ARG A 210 26.86 -0.37 -55.63
N SER A 211 26.69 -0.96 -56.81
CA SER A 211 25.59 -0.63 -57.72
C SER A 211 25.05 -1.82 -58.50
N ILE A 212 23.75 -1.83 -58.79
CA ILE A 212 23.10 -2.73 -59.75
C ILE A 212 22.96 -1.96 -61.07
N LYS A 213 23.40 -2.54 -62.18
CA LYS A 213 23.29 -1.88 -63.50
C LYS A 213 21.83 -1.55 -63.83
N ALA A 214 21.64 -0.45 -64.55
CA ALA A 214 20.33 -0.05 -65.04
C ALA A 214 19.67 -1.18 -65.84
N PRO A 215 18.37 -1.43 -65.64
CA PRO A 215 17.65 -2.47 -66.36
C PRO A 215 17.57 -2.14 -67.86
N LYS A 216 17.54 -3.17 -68.71
CA LYS A 216 17.35 -3.01 -70.17
C LYS A 216 16.00 -2.36 -70.50
N GLN A 217 14.98 -2.62 -69.69
CA GLN A 217 13.68 -1.98 -69.78
C GLN A 217 13.63 -0.81 -68.79
N LYS A 218 13.34 0.40 -69.30
CA LYS A 218 13.26 1.62 -68.49
C LYS A 218 11.89 1.75 -67.83
N THR A 219 11.61 0.90 -66.85
CA THR A 219 10.40 0.96 -66.01
C THR A 219 10.70 1.65 -64.68
N LEU A 220 9.72 2.28 -64.04
CA LEU A 220 9.89 2.81 -62.69
C LEU A 220 9.67 1.70 -61.64
N PRO A 221 10.30 1.79 -60.45
CA PRO A 221 10.00 0.88 -59.35
C PRO A 221 8.54 0.93 -58.92
N THR A 222 8.02 -0.20 -58.46
CA THR A 222 6.69 -0.31 -57.84
C THR A 222 6.84 -0.45 -56.32
N LYS A 223 6.05 0.31 -55.57
CA LYS A 223 6.04 0.28 -54.10
C LYS A 223 4.74 -0.37 -53.60
N ASN A 224 4.88 -1.34 -52.69
CA ASN A 224 3.77 -1.98 -51.99
C ASN A 224 4.12 -2.08 -50.50
N GLY A 225 3.49 -1.26 -49.66
CA GLY A 225 3.88 -1.13 -48.25
C GLY A 225 5.34 -0.68 -48.10
N LYS A 226 6.11 -1.43 -47.31
CA LYS A 226 7.56 -1.26 -47.10
C LYS A 226 8.42 -2.11 -48.04
N THR A 227 7.85 -2.56 -49.16
CA THR A 227 8.56 -3.33 -50.17
C THR A 227 8.59 -2.57 -51.50
N ILE A 228 9.76 -2.55 -52.12
CA ILE A 228 9.98 -1.96 -53.45
C ILE A 228 10.45 -3.03 -54.40
N THR A 229 9.80 -3.12 -55.55
CA THR A 229 10.14 -4.07 -56.60
C THR A 229 10.54 -3.33 -57.87
N HIS A 230 11.67 -3.71 -58.46
CA HIS A 230 12.13 -3.12 -59.71
C HIS A 230 12.93 -4.14 -60.53
N CYS A 231 12.39 -4.53 -61.69
CA CYS A 231 13.03 -5.42 -62.66
C CYS A 231 13.58 -6.74 -62.06
N GLY A 232 12.78 -7.40 -61.20
CA GLY A 232 13.15 -8.66 -60.55
C GLY A 232 13.87 -8.51 -59.22
N ASN A 233 14.34 -7.30 -58.88
CA ASN A 233 14.87 -7.00 -57.56
C ASN A 233 13.74 -6.63 -56.60
N VAL A 234 13.83 -7.12 -55.37
CA VAL A 234 12.91 -6.81 -54.27
C VAL A 234 13.73 -6.25 -53.12
N PHE A 235 13.33 -5.10 -52.60
CA PHE A 235 13.95 -4.43 -51.45
C PHE A 235 12.89 -4.28 -50.36
N ASN A 236 13.19 -4.71 -49.15
CA ASN A 236 12.30 -4.60 -47.99
C ASN A 236 12.91 -3.62 -46.98
N PHE A 237 12.06 -2.79 -46.42
CA PHE A 237 12.42 -1.73 -45.51
C PHE A 237 11.69 -1.87 -44.18
N ASP A 238 12.23 -1.23 -43.14
CA ASP A 238 11.56 -1.07 -41.87
C ASP A 238 10.62 0.15 -41.85
N ASP A 239 10.12 0.49 -40.66
CA ASP A 239 9.24 1.63 -40.47
C ASP A 239 9.93 2.97 -40.71
N GLN A 240 11.26 3.07 -40.57
CA GLN A 240 12.06 4.27 -40.86
C GLN A 240 12.57 4.35 -42.30
N TRP A 241 12.24 3.38 -43.16
CA TRP A 241 12.78 3.24 -44.52
C TRP A 241 14.27 2.89 -44.57
N CYS A 242 14.80 2.23 -43.55
CA CYS A 242 16.11 1.58 -43.61
C CYS A 242 15.99 0.24 -44.34
N LEU A 243 16.95 -0.08 -45.21
CA LEU A 243 16.97 -1.36 -45.93
C LEU A 243 17.29 -2.50 -44.94
N ILE A 244 16.40 -3.48 -44.81
CA ILE A 244 16.55 -4.62 -43.89
C ILE A 244 16.79 -5.95 -44.61
N SER A 245 16.26 -6.10 -45.83
CA SER A 245 16.52 -7.27 -46.65
C SER A 245 16.20 -7.01 -48.11
N GLY A 246 16.62 -7.92 -48.99
CA GLY A 246 16.21 -7.91 -50.37
C GLY A 246 16.50 -9.21 -51.10
N ASN A 247 15.78 -9.43 -52.19
CA ASN A 247 16.18 -10.38 -53.22
C ASN A 247 16.78 -9.56 -54.36
N ILE A 248 18.11 -9.55 -54.44
CA ILE A 248 18.89 -8.69 -55.32
C ILE A 248 19.68 -9.58 -56.27
N ASP A 249 19.47 -9.43 -57.58
CA ASP A 249 20.07 -10.29 -58.62
C ASP A 249 19.90 -11.80 -58.32
N ASN A 250 18.70 -12.20 -57.85
CA ASN A 250 18.35 -13.56 -57.41
C ASN A 250 19.11 -14.07 -56.17
N LYS A 251 19.71 -13.17 -55.40
CA LYS A 251 20.37 -13.49 -54.13
C LYS A 251 19.63 -12.84 -52.97
N LEU A 252 19.30 -13.65 -51.97
CA LEU A 252 18.78 -13.15 -50.70
C LEU A 252 19.90 -12.48 -49.92
N GLU A 253 19.63 -11.26 -49.46
CA GLU A 253 20.50 -10.46 -48.63
C GLU A 253 19.71 -9.94 -47.43
N GLU A 254 20.32 -10.01 -46.26
CA GLU A 254 19.79 -9.50 -45.01
C GLU A 254 20.78 -8.47 -44.46
N TYR A 255 20.23 -7.41 -43.88
CA TYR A 255 20.98 -6.30 -43.31
C TYR A 255 20.61 -6.24 -41.83
N GLU A 256 21.60 -6.38 -40.95
CA GLU A 256 21.37 -6.29 -39.50
C GLU A 256 20.86 -4.90 -39.16
N HIS A 257 19.61 -4.77 -38.71
CA HIS A 257 19.10 -3.49 -38.26
C HIS A 257 19.13 -3.46 -36.73
N ASN A 258 20.08 -2.70 -36.17
CA ASN A 258 20.11 -2.43 -34.74
C ASN A 258 19.02 -1.41 -34.42
N ILE A 259 17.79 -1.89 -34.21
CA ILE A 259 16.77 -1.10 -33.54
C ILE A 259 17.33 -0.88 -32.13
N GLY A 260 17.80 0.34 -31.85
CA GLY A 260 18.01 0.80 -30.49
C GLY A 260 16.66 0.79 -29.78
N VAL A 261 16.23 -0.36 -29.28
CA VAL A 261 15.08 -0.46 -28.41
C VAL A 261 15.54 0.16 -27.10
N ASP A 262 15.19 1.44 -26.90
CA ASP A 262 15.26 2.10 -25.60
C ASP A 262 14.27 1.41 -24.65
N SER A 263 14.57 0.16 -24.29
CA SER A 263 13.87 -0.56 -23.24
C SER A 263 14.27 0.08 -21.92
N TYR A 264 13.44 1.02 -21.47
CA TYR A 264 13.58 1.60 -20.15
C TYR A 264 13.31 0.52 -19.10
N THR A 265 14.38 -0.07 -18.59
CA THR A 265 14.35 -0.83 -17.35
C THR A 265 14.72 0.11 -16.21
N SER A 266 13.79 0.31 -15.27
CA SER A 266 14.09 1.04 -14.04
C SER A 266 15.21 0.30 -13.29
N PRO A 267 16.19 0.98 -12.68
CA PRO A 267 17.16 0.34 -11.79
C PRO A 267 16.39 -0.27 -10.61
N GLN A 268 16.10 -1.56 -10.72
CA GLN A 268 15.41 -2.31 -9.68
C GLN A 268 16.40 -2.62 -8.55
N THR A 269 16.47 -1.73 -7.56
CA THR A 269 16.80 -2.17 -6.20
C THR A 269 15.46 -2.61 -5.60
N VAL A 270 15.09 -3.88 -5.80
CA VAL A 270 13.73 -4.38 -5.49
C VAL A 270 13.54 -4.47 -3.98
N MET A 271 13.25 -3.33 -3.35
CA MET A 271 12.61 -3.29 -2.04
C MET A 271 11.12 -3.56 -2.19
N LEU A 272 10.50 -3.11 -3.28
CA LEU A 272 9.07 -3.23 -3.54
C LEU A 272 8.72 -4.46 -4.38
N SER A 273 7.76 -5.26 -3.93
CA SER A 273 7.20 -6.36 -4.71
C SER A 273 5.69 -6.51 -4.49
N VAL A 274 5.04 -7.25 -5.39
CA VAL A 274 3.62 -7.58 -5.27
C VAL A 274 3.49 -9.10 -5.25
N ASN A 275 2.76 -9.63 -4.29
CA ASN A 275 2.43 -11.05 -4.19
C ASN A 275 0.93 -11.18 -3.85
N ASP A 276 0.12 -11.84 -4.68
CA ASP A 276 -1.33 -12.02 -4.45
C ASP A 276 -2.07 -10.72 -4.03
N ASP A 277 -1.87 -9.63 -4.79
CA ASP A 277 -2.42 -8.28 -4.52
C ASP A 277 -1.96 -7.63 -3.19
N ILE A 278 -0.94 -8.22 -2.54
CA ILE A 278 -0.28 -7.68 -1.35
C ILE A 278 0.93 -6.88 -1.79
N LEU A 279 0.96 -5.61 -1.40
CA LEU A 279 2.12 -4.76 -1.57
C LEU A 279 3.14 -5.06 -0.47
N LEU A 280 4.34 -5.49 -0.89
CA LEU A 280 5.44 -5.83 -0.01
C LEU A 280 6.56 -4.80 -0.12
N TYR A 281 7.17 -4.46 1.01
CA TYR A 281 8.40 -3.69 1.10
C TYR A 281 9.42 -4.49 1.93
N ASP A 282 10.59 -4.79 1.35
CA ASP A 282 11.62 -5.67 1.91
C ASP A 282 11.07 -7.05 2.32
N GLY A 283 10.18 -7.60 1.48
CA GLY A 283 9.51 -8.89 1.72
C GLY A 283 8.45 -8.90 2.82
N LYS A 284 8.12 -7.73 3.42
CA LYS A 284 7.08 -7.60 4.45
C LYS A 284 5.87 -6.86 3.91
N GLU A 285 4.68 -7.23 4.36
CA GLU A 285 3.45 -6.50 4.02
C GLU A 285 3.57 -5.04 4.44
N LEU A 286 3.39 -4.14 3.47
CA LEU A 286 3.50 -2.70 3.65
C LEU A 286 2.30 -2.18 4.44
N ILE A 287 1.11 -2.45 3.95
CA ILE A 287 -0.17 -2.12 4.59
C ILE A 287 -1.20 -3.23 4.30
N PRO A 288 -2.16 -3.47 5.21
CA PRO A 288 -3.21 -4.48 4.99
C PRO A 288 -4.23 -4.08 3.90
N GLN A 289 -4.24 -2.80 3.49
CA GLN A 289 -5.12 -2.31 2.44
C GLN A 289 -4.79 -2.98 1.09
N ARG A 290 -5.81 -3.57 0.47
CA ARG A 290 -5.74 -4.09 -0.90
C ARG A 290 -6.11 -2.98 -1.90
N PHE A 291 -5.55 -3.07 -3.09
CA PHE A 291 -5.79 -2.17 -4.22
C PHE A 291 -6.20 -2.98 -5.45
N ASP A 292 -6.96 -2.34 -6.34
CA ASP A 292 -7.48 -2.97 -7.57
C ASP A 292 -6.36 -3.20 -8.60
N ASP A 293 -5.31 -2.38 -8.53
CA ASP A 293 -4.14 -2.44 -9.41
C ASP A 293 -2.93 -1.79 -8.71
N ILE A 294 -1.72 -2.24 -9.04
CA ILE A 294 -0.47 -1.79 -8.41
C ILE A 294 0.62 -1.69 -9.47
N ILE A 295 1.18 -0.48 -9.63
CA ILE A 295 2.24 -0.18 -10.59
C ILE A 295 3.44 0.43 -9.84
N ILE A 296 4.56 -0.29 -9.82
CA ILE A 296 5.80 0.20 -9.20
C ILE A 296 6.40 1.29 -10.10
N LEU A 297 6.61 2.49 -9.54
CA LEU A 297 7.16 3.64 -10.28
C LEU A 297 8.67 3.78 -10.07
N ASP A 298 9.14 3.58 -8.83
CA ASP A 298 10.55 3.49 -8.45
C ASP A 298 10.71 2.66 -7.15
N GLY A 299 11.84 2.78 -6.44
CA GLY A 299 12.10 2.04 -5.21
C GLY A 299 11.26 2.45 -3.99
N GLU A 300 10.58 3.60 -4.04
CA GLU A 300 9.84 4.18 -2.90
C GLU A 300 8.45 4.70 -3.27
N THR A 301 8.07 4.65 -4.55
CA THR A 301 6.79 5.16 -5.03
C THR A 301 6.06 4.13 -5.86
N VAL A 302 4.75 4.08 -5.63
CA VAL A 302 3.87 3.10 -6.23
C VAL A 302 2.57 3.78 -6.60
N ALA A 303 2.11 3.57 -7.82
CA ALA A 303 0.76 3.94 -8.21
C ALA A 303 -0.18 2.80 -7.85
N VAL A 304 -1.32 3.15 -7.26
CA VAL A 304 -2.32 2.18 -6.80
C VAL A 304 -3.71 2.56 -7.31
N GLY A 305 -4.43 1.57 -7.82
CA GLY A 305 -5.80 1.67 -8.29
C GLY A 305 -6.81 1.41 -7.16
N ARG A 306 -7.84 2.24 -7.06
CA ARG A 306 -8.96 2.05 -6.13
C ARG A 306 -10.23 2.67 -6.70
N ASN A 307 -11.30 1.88 -6.76
CA ASN A 307 -12.62 2.30 -7.28
C ASN A 307 -12.51 2.90 -8.68
N GLY A 308 -11.67 2.32 -9.54
CA GLY A 308 -11.44 2.79 -10.91
C GLY A 308 -10.65 4.10 -11.02
N LYS A 309 -10.00 4.55 -9.95
CA LYS A 309 -9.12 5.73 -9.94
C LYS A 309 -7.72 5.36 -9.43
N TYR A 310 -6.70 5.99 -9.98
CA TYR A 310 -5.32 5.84 -9.58
C TYR A 310 -4.85 7.02 -8.73
N GLY A 311 -4.09 6.70 -7.70
CA GLY A 311 -3.30 7.64 -6.90
C GLY A 311 -1.85 7.15 -6.79
N ILE A 312 -0.98 7.98 -6.22
CA ILE A 312 0.43 7.64 -6.00
C ILE A 312 0.72 7.69 -4.51
N LEU A 313 1.25 6.59 -3.99
CA LEU A 313 1.77 6.47 -2.64
C LEU A 313 3.29 6.64 -2.63
N HIS A 314 3.77 7.31 -1.60
CA HIS A 314 5.17 7.32 -1.19
C HIS A 314 5.34 6.45 0.03
N ILE A 315 6.34 5.58 0.00
CA ILE A 315 6.75 4.76 1.13
C ILE A 315 7.71 5.58 1.96
N ILE A 316 7.49 5.64 3.27
CA ILE A 316 8.35 6.39 4.19
C ILE A 316 9.26 5.38 4.88
N PRO A 317 10.51 5.15 4.44
CA PRO A 317 11.37 4.12 5.00
C PRO A 317 11.61 4.34 6.50
N ASN A 318 11.74 3.25 7.26
CA ASN A 318 12.01 3.25 8.71
C ASN A 318 10.94 3.90 9.61
N GLN A 319 9.86 4.43 9.07
CA GLN A 319 8.71 4.86 9.85
C GLN A 319 7.63 3.78 9.85
N ASN A 320 7.51 3.04 10.95
CA ASN A 320 6.61 1.90 11.04
C ASN A 320 5.40 2.19 11.93
N PHE A 321 4.28 1.56 11.60
CA PHE A 321 3.21 1.30 12.55
C PHE A 321 3.50 0.00 13.30
N SER A 322 3.73 0.09 14.60
CA SER A 322 3.69 -1.00 15.55
C SER A 322 2.49 -0.84 16.48
N ALA A 323 2.01 -1.96 17.00
CA ALA A 323 1.03 -1.97 18.04
C ALA A 323 1.47 -2.92 19.15
N GLU A 324 1.12 -2.57 20.38
CA GLU A 324 1.49 -3.30 21.58
C GLU A 324 0.26 -3.47 22.45
N GLN A 325 -0.13 -4.73 22.65
CA GLN A 325 -1.09 -5.09 23.67
C GLN A 325 -0.42 -5.02 25.05
N VAL A 326 -0.74 -3.96 25.80
CA VAL A 326 -0.21 -3.74 27.16
C VAL A 326 -0.90 -4.66 28.16
N THR A 327 -2.23 -4.77 28.10
CA THR A 327 -3.01 -5.65 28.98
C THR A 327 -3.35 -6.96 28.27
N ARG A 328 -2.84 -8.09 28.76
CA ARG A 328 -3.14 -9.43 28.24
C ARG A 328 -4.09 -10.23 29.11
N ASP A 329 -3.88 -10.15 30.42
CA ASP A 329 -4.65 -10.88 31.41
C ASP A 329 -5.34 -9.88 32.33
N ILE A 330 -6.64 -10.11 32.56
CA ILE A 330 -7.40 -9.37 33.56
C ILE A 330 -7.98 -10.35 34.59
N VAL A 331 -7.89 -9.96 35.85
CA VAL A 331 -8.39 -10.74 36.97
C VAL A 331 -9.54 -9.98 37.60
N PHE A 332 -10.74 -10.52 37.44
CA PHE A 332 -11.94 -9.97 38.03
C PHE A 332 -12.08 -10.44 39.47
N TYR A 333 -12.18 -9.48 40.39
CA TYR A 333 -12.56 -9.75 41.77
C TYR A 333 -14.02 -9.33 41.96
N HIS A 334 -14.95 -10.20 41.55
CA HIS A 334 -16.40 -9.96 41.56
C HIS A 334 -16.83 -8.85 40.56
N ALA A 335 -17.90 -8.08 40.79
CA ALA A 335 -18.51 -7.18 39.81
C ALA A 335 -17.70 -5.93 39.40
N SER A 336 -16.39 -5.93 39.63
CA SER A 336 -15.50 -4.82 39.29
C SER A 336 -15.15 -4.86 37.81
N ASN A 337 -15.25 -3.73 37.12
CA ASN A 337 -14.81 -3.60 35.74
C ASN A 337 -13.27 -3.48 35.72
N GLU A 338 -12.64 -4.07 34.71
CA GLU A 338 -11.19 -4.03 34.55
C GLU A 338 -10.82 -3.23 33.30
N LYS A 339 -9.80 -2.38 33.42
CA LYS A 339 -9.32 -1.51 32.35
C LYS A 339 -8.34 -2.28 31.47
N VAL A 340 -8.57 -2.23 30.16
CA VAL A 340 -7.64 -2.72 29.14
C VAL A 340 -6.90 -1.54 28.52
N LEU A 341 -5.58 -1.69 28.36
CA LEU A 341 -4.72 -0.75 27.68
C LEU A 341 -4.15 -1.40 26.41
N TYR A 342 -4.18 -0.65 25.32
CA TYR A 342 -3.62 -1.05 24.04
C TYR A 342 -2.97 0.15 23.35
N ASN A 343 -1.73 -0.03 22.91
CA ASN A 343 -0.87 1.05 22.42
C ASN A 343 -0.64 0.92 20.91
N ILE A 344 -0.74 2.03 20.17
CA ILE A 344 -0.41 2.10 18.75
C ILE A 344 0.67 3.16 18.56
N SER A 345 1.79 2.82 17.91
CA SER A 345 2.80 3.81 17.54
C SER A 345 2.23 4.81 16.54
N LYS A 346 2.61 6.08 16.67
CA LYS A 346 2.26 7.15 15.75
C LYS A 346 3.53 7.62 15.02
N PRO A 347 3.70 7.31 13.72
CA PRO A 347 4.81 7.81 12.92
C PRO A 347 4.86 9.35 12.86
N GLU A 348 6.07 9.89 12.70
CA GLU A 348 6.32 11.35 12.69
C GLU A 348 5.53 12.07 11.59
N HIS A 349 5.50 11.54 10.36
CA HIS A 349 4.76 12.15 9.24
C HIS A 349 3.23 12.19 9.44
N LEU A 350 2.71 11.54 10.48
CA LEU A 350 1.28 11.50 10.81
C LEU A 350 0.93 12.23 12.11
N GLN A 351 1.87 12.97 12.70
CA GLN A 351 1.64 13.69 13.95
C GLN A 351 0.47 14.69 13.87
N ASP A 352 0.35 15.39 12.74
CA ASP A 352 -0.69 16.40 12.51
C ASP A 352 -1.93 15.85 11.79
N LYS A 353 -2.05 14.52 11.66
CA LYS A 353 -3.13 13.87 10.92
C LYS A 353 -4.21 13.31 11.83
N ASP A 354 -5.44 13.34 11.33
CA ASP A 354 -6.60 12.73 11.99
C ASP A 354 -6.57 11.20 11.83
N ILE A 355 -6.25 10.52 12.93
CA ILE A 355 -6.20 9.06 12.97
C ILE A 355 -7.54 8.51 13.46
N ILE A 356 -8.15 7.69 12.62
CA ILE A 356 -9.44 7.03 12.87
C ILE A 356 -9.17 5.63 13.41
N ILE A 357 -9.67 5.35 14.60
CA ILE A 357 -9.57 4.07 15.28
C ILE A 357 -10.97 3.45 15.38
N LYS A 358 -11.08 2.16 15.05
CA LYS A 358 -12.26 1.34 15.33
C LYS A 358 -11.86 0.16 16.20
N LEU A 359 -12.67 -0.12 17.22
CA LEU A 359 -12.50 -1.25 18.11
C LEU A 359 -13.80 -2.05 18.15
N ASN A 360 -13.70 -3.34 17.86
CA ASN A 360 -14.83 -4.25 17.81
C ASN A 360 -14.58 -5.49 18.68
N ASP A 361 -15.65 -6.05 19.24
CA ASP A 361 -15.60 -7.38 19.89
C ASP A 361 -15.67 -8.50 18.84
N SER A 362 -15.54 -9.75 19.29
CA SER A 362 -15.64 -10.95 18.44
C SER A 362 -16.96 -11.10 17.70
N ASN A 363 -18.04 -10.44 18.14
CA ASN A 363 -19.33 -10.40 17.49
C ASN A 363 -19.48 -9.20 16.53
N LYS A 364 -18.39 -8.46 16.28
CA LYS A 364 -18.33 -7.24 15.47
C LYS A 364 -19.16 -6.08 16.03
N ASN A 365 -19.50 -6.11 17.32
CA ASN A 365 -20.13 -4.95 17.96
C ASN A 365 -19.08 -3.87 18.20
N ASN A 366 -19.48 -2.60 18.13
CA ASN A 366 -18.58 -1.50 18.48
C ASN A 366 -18.34 -1.48 19.99
N VAL A 367 -17.07 -1.42 20.40
CA VAL A 367 -16.66 -1.27 21.79
C VAL A 367 -16.43 0.21 22.07
N ALA A 368 -16.97 0.72 23.17
CA ALA A 368 -16.68 2.09 23.61
C ALA A 368 -15.28 2.16 24.22
N PHE A 369 -14.49 3.15 23.82
CA PHE A 369 -13.11 3.35 24.29
C PHE A 369 -12.79 4.85 24.40
N GLU A 370 -11.71 5.14 25.13
CA GLU A 370 -11.08 6.44 25.24
C GLU A 370 -9.72 6.41 24.56
N THR A 371 -9.27 7.54 24.02
CA THR A 371 -7.93 7.68 23.43
C THR A 371 -7.16 8.81 24.09
N VAL A 372 -5.86 8.58 24.31
CA VAL A 372 -4.91 9.62 24.68
C VAL A 372 -3.84 9.68 23.60
N ASN A 373 -3.84 10.77 22.84
CA ASN A 373 -2.88 11.01 21.77
C ASN A 373 -1.62 11.67 22.34
N ARG A 374 -0.46 11.03 22.16
CA ARG A 374 0.87 11.54 22.49
C ARG A 374 1.69 11.67 21.21
N ASP A 375 2.83 12.34 21.29
CA ASP A 375 3.66 12.65 20.11
C ASP A 375 3.97 11.43 19.23
N ASN A 376 4.32 10.29 19.83
CA ASN A 376 4.72 9.07 19.12
C ASN A 376 3.82 7.85 19.38
N LEU A 377 2.72 8.03 20.12
CA LEU A 377 1.88 6.92 20.58
C LEU A 377 0.43 7.36 20.76
N ILE A 378 -0.51 6.50 20.37
CA ILE A 378 -1.91 6.59 20.77
C ILE A 378 -2.19 5.48 21.78
N GLU A 379 -2.61 5.86 22.98
CA GLU A 379 -3.07 4.93 24.01
C GLU A 379 -4.59 4.77 23.88
N ILE A 380 -5.05 3.56 23.61
CA ILE A 380 -6.46 3.17 23.63
C ILE A 380 -6.75 2.54 24.98
N SER A 381 -7.87 2.94 25.60
CA SER A 381 -8.36 2.26 26.78
C SER A 381 -9.86 2.03 26.80
N PHE A 382 -10.26 0.87 27.29
CA PHE A 382 -11.66 0.48 27.44
C PHE A 382 -11.84 -0.41 28.67
N TYR A 383 -13.09 -0.62 29.07
CA TYR A 383 -13.42 -1.41 30.25
C TYR A 383 -14.13 -2.69 29.84
N ILE A 384 -13.72 -3.81 30.44
CA ILE A 384 -14.40 -5.09 30.31
C ILE A 384 -15.14 -5.36 31.61
N GLU A 385 -16.39 -5.78 31.49
CA GLU A 385 -17.19 -6.23 32.62
C GLU A 385 -17.05 -7.75 32.79
N PRO A 386 -17.05 -8.25 34.04
CA PRO A 386 -17.11 -9.70 34.27
C PRO A 386 -18.46 -10.23 33.78
N LYS A 387 -18.45 -11.11 32.77
CA LYS A 387 -19.65 -11.80 32.25
C LYS A 387 -19.63 -13.31 32.51
N ASP A 388 -18.64 -13.81 33.24
CA ASP A 388 -18.52 -15.24 33.57
C ASP A 388 -19.41 -15.56 34.78
N ASP A 389 -20.10 -16.72 34.75
CA ASP A 389 -20.96 -17.21 35.81
C ASP A 389 -20.21 -18.10 36.82
N LYS A 390 -18.92 -18.41 36.58
CA LYS A 390 -18.13 -19.35 37.38
C LYS A 390 -16.81 -18.79 37.89
N LEU A 391 -16.52 -19.09 39.16
CA LEU A 391 -15.25 -18.76 39.80
C LEU A 391 -14.12 -19.68 39.33
N ASN A 392 -12.90 -19.13 39.23
CA ASN A 392 -11.66 -19.81 38.86
C ASN A 392 -11.68 -20.46 37.46
N ARG A 393 -12.58 -20.02 36.58
CA ARG A 393 -12.57 -20.41 35.17
C ARG A 393 -11.73 -19.41 34.38
N ASN A 394 -10.86 -19.93 33.52
CA ASN A 394 -10.22 -19.12 32.49
C ASN A 394 -11.17 -19.04 31.30
N SER A 395 -11.46 -17.82 30.86
CA SER A 395 -12.07 -17.54 29.56
C SER A 395 -11.20 -16.55 28.79
N SER A 396 -11.49 -16.35 27.52
CA SER A 396 -10.82 -15.33 26.71
C SER A 396 -11.84 -14.63 25.82
N GLU A 397 -11.50 -13.43 25.39
CA GLU A 397 -12.30 -12.64 24.46
C GLU A 397 -11.39 -11.97 23.44
N GLU A 398 -11.76 -12.11 22.17
CA GLU A 398 -11.03 -11.53 21.05
C GLU A 398 -11.62 -10.15 20.71
N TYR A 399 -10.72 -9.22 20.41
CA TYR A 399 -11.02 -7.86 19.99
C TYR A 399 -10.32 -7.58 18.67
N HIS A 400 -10.98 -6.84 17.79
CA HIS A 400 -10.45 -6.43 16.50
C HIS A 400 -10.22 -4.92 16.52
N VAL A 401 -9.02 -4.48 16.16
CA VAL A 401 -8.67 -3.07 16.04
C VAL A 401 -8.35 -2.73 14.59
N THR A 402 -8.89 -1.62 14.12
CA THR A 402 -8.56 -1.04 12.81
C THR A 402 -8.06 0.39 13.01
N VAL A 403 -6.92 0.69 12.40
CA VAL A 403 -6.32 2.03 12.40
C VAL A 403 -6.23 2.52 10.96
N SER A 404 -6.80 3.70 10.72
CA SER A 404 -6.82 4.31 9.40
C SER A 404 -6.55 5.81 9.48
N CYS A 405 -5.92 6.36 8.46
CA CYS A 405 -5.62 7.78 8.32
C CYS A 405 -5.55 8.11 6.82
N ASP A 406 -6.04 9.28 6.40
CA ASP A 406 -6.06 9.71 4.98
C ASP A 406 -6.64 8.65 4.02
N ASN A 407 -7.70 7.94 4.44
CA ASN A 407 -8.34 6.83 3.74
C ASN A 407 -7.44 5.61 3.46
N ILE A 408 -6.29 5.51 4.12
CA ILE A 408 -5.39 4.35 4.12
C ILE A 408 -5.65 3.55 5.39
N LYS A 409 -5.84 2.23 5.25
CA LYS A 409 -5.89 1.31 6.39
C LYS A 409 -4.46 0.88 6.71
N TYR A 410 -3.90 1.39 7.81
CA TYR A 410 -2.52 1.10 8.23
C TYR A 410 -2.42 -0.15 9.08
N LYS A 411 -3.46 -0.47 9.86
CA LYS A 411 -3.47 -1.62 10.76
C LYS A 411 -4.85 -2.26 10.81
N GLU A 412 -4.87 -3.58 10.78
CA GLU A 412 -6.04 -4.43 11.00
C GLU A 412 -5.56 -5.70 11.68
N GLU A 413 -5.85 -5.85 12.98
CA GLU A 413 -5.43 -7.04 13.71
C GLU A 413 -6.41 -7.41 14.82
N SER A 414 -6.28 -8.66 15.27
CA SER A 414 -6.96 -9.18 16.45
C SER A 414 -6.00 -9.27 17.63
N PHE A 415 -6.51 -9.02 18.84
CA PHE A 415 -5.82 -9.37 20.08
C PHE A 415 -6.78 -10.01 21.07
N THR A 416 -6.24 -10.84 21.97
CA THR A 416 -7.04 -11.65 22.90
C THR A 416 -6.77 -11.20 24.33
N ILE A 417 -7.84 -11.01 25.09
CA ILE A 417 -7.78 -10.75 26.53
C ILE A 417 -8.19 -12.01 27.27
N ASN A 418 -7.30 -12.52 28.13
CA ASN A 418 -7.61 -13.62 29.03
C ASN A 418 -8.29 -13.07 30.28
N LYS A 419 -9.37 -13.74 30.69
CA LYS A 419 -10.25 -13.33 31.79
C LYS A 419 -10.25 -14.42 32.84
N LEU A 420 -10.04 -14.03 34.09
CA LEU A 420 -10.06 -14.95 35.23
C LEU A 420 -10.88 -14.37 36.39
N GLN A 421 -11.95 -15.06 36.77
CA GLN A 421 -12.75 -14.71 37.95
C GLN A 421 -12.13 -15.28 39.22
N ARG A 422 -11.83 -14.44 40.22
CA ARG A 422 -11.33 -14.85 41.55
C ARG A 422 -12.30 -14.46 42.66
N LYS A 423 -12.16 -15.12 43.81
CA LYS A 423 -12.90 -14.76 45.03
C LYS A 423 -12.44 -13.38 45.50
N GLY A 424 -13.33 -12.39 45.43
CA GLY A 424 -13.08 -11.03 45.93
C GLY A 424 -13.36 -10.87 47.44
N PHE A 425 -14.13 -11.78 48.02
CA PHE A 425 -14.52 -11.75 49.43
C PHE A 425 -13.90 -12.92 50.19
N SER A 426 -13.56 -12.69 51.45
CA SER A 426 -13.35 -13.76 52.43
C SER A 426 -14.54 -13.88 53.36
N ILE A 427 -14.92 -15.11 53.64
CA ILE A 427 -15.89 -15.48 54.66
C ILE A 427 -15.11 -16.23 55.73
N SER A 428 -15.37 -15.92 57.00
CA SER A 428 -14.81 -16.65 58.14
C SER A 428 -15.74 -16.58 59.35
N CYS A 429 -15.67 -17.57 60.24
CA CYS A 429 -16.32 -17.51 61.55
C CYS A 429 -15.34 -16.98 62.61
N THR A 430 -15.80 -16.25 63.63
CA THR A 430 -14.94 -15.75 64.72
C THR A 430 -14.27 -16.86 65.52
N ASN A 431 -15.03 -17.90 65.86
CA ASN A 431 -14.58 -19.09 66.56
C ASN A 431 -15.19 -20.32 65.88
N ASN A 432 -14.37 -21.32 65.55
CA ASN A 432 -14.86 -22.58 64.99
C ASN A 432 -15.19 -23.61 66.10
N THR A 433 -14.84 -23.30 67.34
CA THR A 433 -15.12 -24.10 68.53
C THR A 433 -15.69 -23.19 69.61
N ILE A 434 -16.92 -23.43 70.05
CA ILE A 434 -17.60 -22.60 71.06
C ILE A 434 -18.40 -23.46 72.04
N SER A 435 -18.58 -22.97 73.27
CA SER A 435 -19.48 -23.60 74.23
C SER A 435 -20.91 -23.09 74.04
N ALA A 436 -21.90 -23.97 74.16
CA ALA A 436 -23.28 -23.54 74.30
C ALA A 436 -23.47 -22.76 75.61
N ASP A 437 -24.44 -21.86 75.63
CA ASP A 437 -24.93 -21.18 76.81
C ASP A 437 -25.85 -22.11 77.64
N SER A 438 -26.26 -21.64 78.81
CA SER A 438 -27.15 -22.37 79.71
C SER A 438 -28.55 -22.64 79.13
N LEU A 439 -28.89 -22.01 78.01
CA LEU A 439 -30.15 -22.21 77.28
C LEU A 439 -29.98 -23.16 76.08
N GLY A 440 -28.78 -23.73 75.88
CA GLY A 440 -28.50 -24.65 74.79
C GLY A 440 -28.25 -23.96 73.44
N PHE A 441 -27.87 -22.69 73.42
CA PHE A 441 -27.52 -21.97 72.19
C PHE A 441 -26.06 -21.60 72.14
N ALA A 442 -25.48 -21.57 70.94
CA ALA A 442 -24.12 -21.12 70.74
C ALA A 442 -24.09 -19.92 69.79
N ASN A 443 -23.33 -18.88 70.15
CA ASN A 443 -23.27 -17.64 69.37
C ASN A 443 -21.92 -17.55 68.65
N CYS A 444 -21.94 -17.30 67.35
CA CYS A 444 -20.76 -16.97 66.58
C CYS A 444 -21.02 -15.78 65.66
N ASP A 445 -19.95 -15.10 65.22
CA ASP A 445 -20.08 -14.05 64.21
C ASP A 445 -19.53 -14.58 62.89
N ILE A 446 -20.35 -14.50 61.85
CA ILE A 446 -19.90 -14.64 60.47
C ILE A 446 -19.32 -13.30 60.02
N ILE A 447 -18.05 -13.31 59.63
CA ILE A 447 -17.34 -12.17 59.10
C ILE A 447 -17.27 -12.30 57.58
N VAL A 448 -17.88 -11.36 56.88
CA VAL A 448 -17.70 -11.19 55.43
C VAL A 448 -16.85 -9.94 55.22
N ARG A 449 -15.74 -10.08 54.49
CA ARG A 449 -14.80 -8.99 54.21
C ARG A 449 -14.56 -8.85 52.71
N ASN A 450 -14.63 -7.62 52.22
CA ASN A 450 -14.21 -7.28 50.87
C ASN A 450 -12.68 -7.18 50.83
N ASN A 451 -12.02 -8.10 50.13
CA ASN A 451 -10.56 -8.11 49.96
C ASN A 451 -10.11 -7.49 48.63
N THR A 452 -11.05 -6.93 47.87
CA THR A 452 -10.75 -6.25 46.61
C THR A 452 -10.23 -4.84 46.87
N LYS A 453 -9.65 -4.22 45.84
CA LYS A 453 -9.20 -2.83 45.86
C LYS A 453 -10.32 -1.84 45.56
N THR A 454 -11.52 -2.33 45.24
CA THR A 454 -12.64 -1.51 44.77
C THR A 454 -13.83 -1.64 45.71
N LYS A 455 -14.70 -0.63 45.67
CA LYS A 455 -15.98 -0.66 46.38
C LYS A 455 -16.89 -1.68 45.68
N SER A 456 -17.55 -2.53 46.45
CA SER A 456 -18.45 -3.55 45.91
C SER A 456 -19.74 -2.92 45.33
N LYS A 457 -20.42 -3.66 44.46
CA LYS A 457 -21.85 -3.42 44.17
C LYS A 457 -22.68 -3.90 45.38
N PRO A 458 -24.01 -3.69 45.40
CA PRO A 458 -24.86 -4.30 46.42
C PRO A 458 -24.63 -5.82 46.47
N THR A 459 -24.00 -6.28 47.56
CA THR A 459 -23.66 -7.69 47.76
C THR A 459 -24.72 -8.31 48.64
N HIS A 460 -25.42 -9.31 48.10
CA HIS A 460 -26.42 -10.12 48.79
C HIS A 460 -25.70 -11.24 49.53
N ILE A 461 -25.92 -11.33 50.83
CA ILE A 461 -25.35 -12.33 51.73
C ILE A 461 -26.51 -13.15 52.27
N SER A 462 -26.46 -14.47 52.08
CA SER A 462 -27.43 -15.42 52.63
C SER A 462 -26.71 -16.44 53.49
N ILE A 463 -27.12 -16.55 54.74
CA ILE A 463 -26.58 -17.49 55.73
C ILE A 463 -27.70 -18.46 56.10
N THR A 464 -27.45 -19.76 56.01
CA THR A 464 -28.42 -20.81 56.33
C THR A 464 -27.83 -21.74 57.39
N TYR A 465 -28.57 -21.96 58.48
CA TYR A 465 -28.20 -22.80 59.63
C TYR A 465 -29.46 -23.29 60.36
N ASP A 466 -29.51 -24.53 60.84
CA ASP A 466 -30.65 -25.09 61.61
C ASP A 466 -32.04 -24.75 61.04
N GLU A 467 -32.22 -24.96 59.73
CA GLU A 467 -33.46 -24.60 58.97
C GLU A 467 -33.80 -23.09 58.92
N ASN A 468 -33.04 -22.24 59.61
CA ASN A 468 -33.12 -20.80 59.55
C ASN A 468 -32.32 -20.25 58.36
N LYS A 469 -32.77 -19.10 57.84
CA LYS A 469 -32.10 -18.36 56.77
C LYS A 469 -32.11 -16.88 57.10
N GLU A 470 -30.92 -16.27 57.16
CA GLU A 470 -30.74 -14.84 57.27
C GLU A 470 -30.23 -14.26 55.95
N THR A 471 -30.77 -13.12 55.53
CA THR A 471 -30.29 -12.40 54.36
C THR A 471 -29.94 -10.95 54.70
N LYS A 472 -28.81 -10.47 54.17
CA LYS A 472 -28.39 -9.06 54.26
C LYS A 472 -27.92 -8.57 52.91
N VAL A 473 -28.09 -7.27 52.66
CA VAL A 473 -27.51 -6.59 51.50
C VAL A 473 -26.59 -5.50 52.02
N LYS A 474 -25.34 -5.49 51.55
CA LYS A 474 -24.38 -4.46 51.93
C LYS A 474 -23.49 -4.09 50.75
N VAL A 475 -23.16 -2.81 50.69
CA VAL A 475 -22.08 -2.28 49.85
C VAL A 475 -20.84 -2.14 50.72
N PHE A 476 -19.73 -2.75 50.31
CA PHE A 476 -18.47 -2.77 51.05
C PHE A 476 -17.42 -1.87 50.40
N ASN A 477 -16.83 -0.98 51.17
CA ASN A 477 -15.59 -0.31 50.78
C ASN A 477 -14.41 -1.32 50.75
N PRO A 478 -13.30 -1.00 50.06
CA PRO A 478 -12.10 -1.85 50.06
C PRO A 478 -11.62 -2.15 51.49
N GLY A 479 -11.44 -3.42 51.81
CA GLY A 479 -11.02 -3.86 53.15
C GLY A 479 -12.09 -3.74 54.25
N GLU A 480 -13.33 -3.34 53.91
CA GLU A 480 -14.43 -3.28 54.86
C GLU A 480 -14.94 -4.70 55.18
N SER A 481 -15.37 -4.91 56.42
CA SER A 481 -16.06 -6.12 56.84
C SER A 481 -17.44 -5.83 57.45
N ILE A 482 -18.26 -6.87 57.52
CA ILE A 482 -19.47 -6.91 58.33
C ILE A 482 -19.37 -8.13 59.24
N LYS A 483 -19.79 -7.96 60.49
CA LYS A 483 -20.05 -9.05 61.42
C LYS A 483 -21.54 -9.32 61.43
N ILE A 484 -21.92 -10.58 61.23
CA ILE A 484 -23.30 -11.03 61.25
C ILE A 484 -23.41 -12.04 62.39
N PRO A 485 -24.00 -11.66 63.53
CA PRO A 485 -24.15 -12.55 64.67
C PRO A 485 -25.16 -13.65 64.31
N VAL A 486 -24.81 -14.89 64.58
CA VAL A 486 -25.62 -16.08 64.33
C VAL A 486 -25.78 -16.83 65.65
N ARG A 487 -27.03 -17.17 65.99
CA ARG A 487 -27.37 -17.94 67.19
C ARG A 487 -27.87 -19.32 66.80
N ILE A 488 -27.09 -20.34 67.10
CA ILE A 488 -27.27 -21.72 66.63
C ILE A 488 -27.83 -22.56 67.76
N ASN A 489 -28.80 -23.41 67.43
CA ASN A 489 -29.41 -24.31 68.41
C ASN A 489 -28.49 -25.53 68.62
N ALA A 490 -28.04 -25.69 69.85
CA ALA A 490 -27.11 -26.72 70.27
C ALA A 490 -27.76 -27.68 71.27
N VAL A 491 -28.91 -28.25 70.91
CA VAL A 491 -29.46 -29.43 71.61
C VAL A 491 -28.57 -30.63 71.28
N MET A 492 -27.92 -31.20 72.29
CA MET A 492 -26.87 -32.22 72.13
C MET A 492 -27.19 -33.47 72.94
N SER A 493 -26.97 -34.65 72.35
CA SER A 493 -26.92 -35.95 73.06
C SER A 493 -25.54 -36.26 73.64
N ASP A 494 -24.49 -35.65 73.08
CA ASP A 494 -23.07 -35.92 73.36
C ASP A 494 -22.34 -34.68 73.90
N ASP A 495 -21.06 -34.81 74.23
CA ASP A 495 -20.22 -33.72 74.77
C ASP A 495 -19.98 -32.56 73.78
N TYR A 496 -20.14 -32.82 72.49
CA TYR A 496 -20.09 -31.82 71.43
C TYR A 496 -20.98 -32.20 70.25
N ILE A 497 -21.31 -31.21 69.43
CA ILE A 497 -21.99 -31.39 68.14
C ILE A 497 -21.34 -30.50 67.08
N ASP A 498 -21.12 -31.04 65.87
CA ASP A 498 -20.72 -30.23 64.72
C ASP A 498 -21.95 -29.70 63.99
N LYS A 499 -22.01 -28.37 63.85
CA LYS A 499 -23.05 -27.66 63.12
C LYS A 499 -22.48 -27.03 61.87
N GLU A 500 -23.21 -27.16 60.77
CA GLU A 500 -22.82 -26.63 59.49
C GLU A 500 -23.54 -25.33 59.18
N ILE A 501 -22.77 -24.30 58.84
CA ILE A 501 -23.26 -23.00 58.41
C ILE A 501 -22.95 -22.84 56.93
N ASN A 502 -23.99 -22.75 56.12
CA ASN A 502 -23.86 -22.52 54.69
C ASN A 502 -23.97 -21.02 54.41
N ILE A 503 -22.91 -20.43 53.84
CA ILE A 503 -22.89 -19.03 53.46
C ILE A 503 -22.81 -18.93 51.94
N SER A 504 -23.72 -18.15 51.36
CA SER A 504 -23.63 -17.74 49.96
C SER A 504 -23.61 -16.23 49.90
N LEU A 505 -22.74 -15.68 49.06
CA LEU A 505 -22.75 -14.26 48.74
C LEU A 505 -22.70 -14.09 47.23
N TYR A 506 -23.46 -13.13 46.71
CA TYR A 506 -23.45 -12.80 45.29
C TYR A 506 -23.72 -11.31 45.08
N GLU A 507 -23.32 -10.81 43.92
CA GLU A 507 -23.73 -9.52 43.38
C GLU A 507 -24.62 -9.82 42.17
N ASP A 508 -25.64 -9.00 41.92
CA ASP A 508 -26.61 -9.27 40.85
C ASP A 508 -25.92 -9.47 39.49
N ASN A 509 -26.23 -10.60 38.83
CA ASN A 509 -25.63 -11.06 37.56
C ASN A 509 -24.16 -11.53 37.64
N TYR A 510 -23.63 -11.79 38.84
CA TYR A 510 -22.25 -12.27 39.03
C TYR A 510 -22.16 -13.60 39.80
N PRO A 511 -21.04 -14.33 39.69
CA PRO A 511 -20.87 -15.65 40.30
C PRO A 511 -21.05 -15.62 41.81
N ALA A 512 -21.90 -16.50 42.34
CA ALA A 512 -22.03 -16.65 43.77
C ALA A 512 -20.77 -17.29 44.38
N ILE A 513 -20.28 -16.71 45.47
CA ILE A 513 -19.29 -17.34 46.33
C ILE A 513 -20.04 -18.13 47.39
N HIS A 514 -19.78 -19.44 47.44
CA HIS A 514 -20.28 -20.32 48.47
C HIS A 514 -19.14 -20.68 49.43
N SER A 515 -19.41 -20.62 50.74
CA SER A 515 -18.56 -21.15 51.80
C SER A 515 -19.39 -22.01 52.73
N LYS A 516 -18.72 -22.97 53.36
CA LYS A 516 -19.30 -23.87 54.34
C LYS A 516 -18.37 -23.87 55.53
N GLU A 517 -18.86 -23.34 56.65
CA GLU A 517 -18.12 -23.29 57.91
C GLU A 517 -18.70 -24.35 58.85
N THR A 518 -17.83 -25.18 59.43
CA THR A 518 -18.21 -26.15 60.46
C THR A 518 -17.87 -25.56 61.81
N LEU A 519 -18.86 -25.55 62.70
CA LEU A 519 -18.76 -25.07 64.06
C LEU A 519 -18.91 -26.25 65.02
N THR A 520 -17.86 -26.55 65.80
CA THR A 520 -17.91 -27.53 66.87
C THR A 520 -18.44 -26.85 68.13
N ILE A 521 -19.60 -27.30 68.61
CA ILE A 521 -20.24 -26.73 69.79
C ILE A 521 -20.10 -27.71 70.94
N HIS A 522 -19.42 -27.30 72.02
CA HIS A 522 -19.32 -28.10 73.25
C HIS A 522 -20.51 -27.86 74.16
N ARG A 523 -20.90 -28.91 74.87
CA ARG A 523 -21.92 -28.86 75.90
C ARG A 523 -21.59 -27.77 76.93
N TYR A 524 -22.60 -27.03 77.36
CA TYR A 524 -22.46 -26.15 78.50
C TYR A 524 -22.13 -26.99 79.73
N ILE A 525 -20.91 -26.82 80.26
CA ILE A 525 -20.50 -27.34 81.55
C ILE A 525 -20.53 -26.13 82.49
N PRO A 526 -21.54 -26.00 83.38
CA PRO A 526 -21.49 -24.97 84.39
C PRO A 526 -20.23 -25.17 85.23
N ASP A 527 -19.47 -24.10 85.47
CA ASP A 527 -18.34 -24.16 86.39
C ASP A 527 -18.82 -24.82 87.70
N GLU A 528 -18.21 -25.96 88.06
CA GLU A 528 -18.43 -26.57 89.36
C GLU A 528 -18.14 -25.50 90.41
N ILE A 529 -19.17 -25.11 91.14
CA ILE A 529 -19.06 -24.24 92.30
C ILE A 529 -18.09 -24.93 93.25
N ASN A 530 -16.89 -24.38 93.38
CA ASN A 530 -16.00 -24.60 94.52
C ASN A 530 -16.80 -24.31 95.80
N ASN A 531 -17.35 -25.35 96.43
CA ASN A 531 -17.84 -25.37 97.80
C ASN A 531 -17.98 -26.83 98.27
N TYR A 532 -16.87 -27.46 98.66
CA TYR A 532 -16.50 -27.73 100.06
C TYR A 532 -15.25 -28.61 100.14
#